data_AF-A0A5P1FMY6-F1
#
_entry.id   AF-A0A5P1FMY6-F1
#
_cell.length_a   1.000
_cell.length_b   1.000
_cell.length_c   1.000
_cell.angle_alpha   90.00
_cell.angle_beta   90.00
_cell.angle_gamma   90.00
#
_symmetry.space_group_name_H-M   'P 1'
#
loop_
_entity.id
_entity.type
_entity.pdbx_description
1 polymer ?
#
loop_
_entity_poly.entity_id
_entity_poly.type
_entity_poly.pdbx_seq_one_letter_code
_entity_poly.pdbx_strand_id
1 'polypeptide(L)'
;MAESEMAVIKPEAMKSYIWLQTVDGSIQQVEEEVALFCPMICRERHQAGMGASKNYAISLPQRVNPASLGLILDYCRFHQVPGRSNKERKSFDEKFIKMDTKGLCELTSAADALQLRPLVDLTSRALARMIEGRTPEEIREIFHLPDDLTEEEKLEPLRNITADPRIRLLNRLYAKKRKELKERQMVQVME
;
A
#
# COMPACT_ATOMS: atom_id res chain seq x y z
N MET A 1 -48.99 -7.55 42.73
CA MET A 1 -47.54 -7.76 42.85
C MET A 1 -47.01 -7.84 41.44
N ALA A 2 -46.46 -6.75 40.93
CA ALA A 2 -45.92 -6.68 39.58
C ALA A 2 -44.42 -6.96 39.67
N GLU A 3 -43.98 -8.08 39.13
CA GLU A 3 -42.58 -8.42 38.97
C GLU A 3 -41.97 -7.45 37.96
N SER A 4 -41.05 -6.61 38.46
CA SER A 4 -40.26 -5.71 37.63
C SER A 4 -39.11 -6.53 37.04
N GLU A 5 -39.22 -6.88 35.76
CA GLU A 5 -38.10 -7.36 34.97
C GLU A 5 -37.03 -6.27 34.91
N MET A 6 -35.95 -6.45 35.66
CA MET A 6 -34.74 -5.65 35.49
C MET A 6 -34.08 -6.06 34.18
N ALA A 7 -34.28 -5.24 33.15
CA ALA A 7 -33.52 -5.32 31.91
C ALA A 7 -32.03 -5.24 32.25
N VAL A 8 -31.30 -6.33 31.99
CA VAL A 8 -29.85 -6.38 32.04
C VAL A 8 -29.31 -5.47 30.95
N ILE A 9 -28.99 -4.23 31.33
CA ILE A 9 -28.28 -3.28 30.48
C ILE A 9 -26.87 -3.85 30.30
N LYS A 10 -26.62 -4.44 29.13
CA LYS A 10 -25.25 -4.76 28.69
C LYS A 10 -24.46 -3.45 28.67
N PRO A 11 -23.21 -3.40 29.17
CA PRO A 11 -22.39 -2.21 29.03
C PRO A 11 -22.07 -2.04 27.55
N GLU A 12 -22.81 -1.16 26.87
CA GLU A 12 -22.33 -0.59 25.62
C GLU A 12 -21.01 0.10 25.97
N ALA A 13 -19.89 -0.48 25.55
CA ALA A 13 -18.58 0.12 25.70
C ALA A 13 -18.67 1.56 25.16
N MET A 14 -18.38 2.55 26.02
CA MET A 14 -18.37 3.96 25.63
C MET A 14 -17.44 4.10 24.43
N LYS A 15 -18.01 4.35 23.25
CA LYS A 15 -17.24 4.61 22.04
C LYS A 15 -16.53 5.94 22.23
N SER A 16 -15.24 5.88 22.50
CA SER A 16 -14.38 7.05 22.51
C SER A 16 -14.02 7.42 21.08
N TYR A 17 -13.78 8.71 20.84
CA TYR A 17 -13.51 9.26 19.53
C TYR A 17 -12.28 10.16 19.56
N ILE A 18 -11.53 10.16 18.46
CA ILE A 18 -10.40 11.06 18.25
C ILE A 18 -10.56 11.88 16.97
N TRP A 19 -9.91 13.04 16.96
CA TRP A 19 -9.89 13.95 15.82
C TRP A 19 -8.62 13.76 15.00
N LEU A 20 -8.77 13.48 13.72
CA LEU A 20 -7.69 13.37 12.74
C LEU A 20 -7.82 14.50 11.72
N GLN A 21 -6.69 15.08 11.34
CA GLN A 21 -6.63 16.07 10.28
C GLN A 21 -5.96 15.46 9.05
N THR A 22 -6.66 15.45 7.92
CA THR A 22 -6.11 15.08 6.62
C THR A 22 -5.38 16.26 5.98
N VAL A 23 -4.62 15.95 4.93
CA VAL A 23 -3.70 16.87 4.23
C VAL A 23 -4.40 18.07 3.61
N ASP A 24 -5.65 17.89 3.19
CA ASP A 24 -6.54 18.94 2.68
C ASP A 24 -7.01 19.92 3.77
N GLY A 25 -6.58 19.73 5.02
CA GLY A 25 -7.00 20.51 6.17
C GLY A 25 -8.34 20.04 6.77
N SER A 26 -8.99 19.05 6.16
CA SER A 26 -10.25 18.49 6.67
C SER A 26 -10.00 17.77 7.99
N ILE A 27 -10.85 18.04 8.97
CA ILE A 27 -10.80 17.40 10.28
C ILE A 27 -11.97 16.44 10.40
N GLN A 28 -11.68 15.18 10.70
CA GLN A 28 -12.66 14.11 10.83
C GLN A 28 -12.58 13.44 12.19
N GLN A 29 -13.74 13.03 12.69
CA GLN A 29 -13.87 12.31 13.95
C GLN A 29 -13.98 10.81 13.66
N VAL A 30 -13.16 10.01 14.32
CA VAL A 30 -13.11 8.55 14.13
C VAL A 30 -13.09 7.84 15.48
N GLU A 31 -13.50 6.57 15.48
CA GLU A 31 -13.50 5.72 16.67
C GLU A 31 -12.07 5.54 17.18
N GLU A 32 -11.83 5.88 18.46
CA GLU A 32 -10.49 5.90 19.05
C GLU A 32 -9.83 4.52 18.96
N GLU A 33 -10.53 3.46 19.38
CA GLU A 33 -9.99 2.10 19.37
C GLU A 33 -9.53 1.64 17.98
N VAL A 34 -10.31 1.97 16.94
CA VAL A 34 -9.99 1.66 15.54
C VAL A 34 -8.76 2.41 15.08
N ALA A 35 -8.69 3.70 15.38
CA ALA A 35 -7.61 4.56 14.93
C ALA A 35 -6.30 4.26 15.67
N LEU A 36 -6.37 3.89 16.96
CA LEU A 36 -5.21 3.46 17.75
C LEU A 36 -4.63 2.12 17.30
N PHE A 37 -5.35 1.35 16.49
CA PHE A 37 -4.78 0.18 15.81
C PHE A 37 -3.64 0.56 14.85
N CYS A 38 -3.62 1.81 14.36
CA CYS A 38 -2.52 2.35 13.57
C CYS A 38 -1.39 2.83 14.51
N PRO A 39 -0.16 2.26 14.42
CA PRO A 39 0.92 2.60 15.36
C PRO A 39 1.34 4.08 15.35
N MET A 40 1.27 4.74 14.19
CA MET A 40 1.57 6.18 14.10
C MET A 40 0.56 7.00 14.93
N ILE A 41 -0.74 6.78 14.71
CA ILE A 41 -1.81 7.48 15.44
C ILE A 41 -1.74 7.19 16.94
N CYS A 42 -1.47 5.94 17.31
CA CYS A 42 -1.29 5.54 18.70
C CYS A 42 -0.14 6.29 19.38
N ARG A 43 0.98 6.49 18.68
CA ARG A 43 2.11 7.25 19.19
C ARG A 43 1.75 8.73 19.41
N GLU A 44 1.14 9.36 18.42
CA GLU A 44 0.73 10.78 18.50
C GLU A 44 -0.28 11.01 19.63
N ARG A 45 -1.21 10.08 19.82
CA ARG A 45 -2.17 10.12 20.92
C ARG A 45 -1.48 10.05 22.29
N HIS A 46 -0.62 9.05 22.50
CA HIS A 46 -0.05 8.78 23.81
C HIS A 46 1.14 9.67 24.17
N GLN A 47 1.95 10.09 23.19
CA GLN A 47 3.16 10.88 23.43
C GLN A 47 2.91 12.38 23.34
N ALA A 48 2.14 12.83 22.35
CA ALA A 48 1.88 14.26 22.11
C ALA A 48 0.54 14.73 22.70
N GLY A 49 -0.31 13.82 23.19
CA GLY A 49 -1.63 14.17 23.74
C GLY A 49 -2.62 14.67 22.68
N MET A 50 -2.31 14.45 21.40
CA MET A 50 -3.14 14.91 20.27
C MET A 50 -4.41 14.05 20.14
N GLY A 51 -5.35 14.47 19.30
CA GLY A 51 -6.62 13.80 18.99
C GLY A 51 -7.77 14.11 19.95
N ALA A 52 -7.55 14.84 21.05
CA ALA A 52 -8.57 15.09 22.08
C ALA A 52 -9.69 16.06 21.63
N SER A 53 -9.36 17.01 20.75
CA SER A 53 -10.31 18.00 20.22
C SER A 53 -9.90 18.43 18.82
N LYS A 54 -10.78 19.16 18.12
CA LYS A 54 -10.49 19.71 16.78
C LYS A 54 -9.23 20.58 16.75
N ASN A 55 -8.94 21.32 17.83
CA ASN A 55 -7.78 22.21 17.90
C ASN A 55 -6.45 21.47 18.11
N TYR A 56 -6.53 20.22 18.58
CA TYR A 56 -5.39 19.34 18.80
C TYR A 56 -5.53 18.07 17.96
N ALA A 57 -6.09 18.15 16.75
CA ALA A 57 -6.26 16.99 15.90
C ALA A 57 -4.89 16.38 15.51
N ILE A 58 -4.83 15.06 15.36
CA ILE A 58 -3.62 14.38 14.88
C ILE A 58 -3.48 14.64 13.38
N SER A 59 -2.42 15.35 12.99
CA SER A 59 -2.11 15.61 11.58
C SER A 59 -1.59 14.35 10.90
N LEU A 60 -2.32 13.86 9.90
CA LEU A 60 -1.94 12.69 9.14
C LEU A 60 -0.89 13.03 8.06
N PRO A 61 0.00 12.09 7.70
CA PRO A 61 1.00 12.29 6.65
C PRO A 61 0.39 12.59 5.27
N GLN A 62 1.16 13.27 4.41
CA GLN A 62 0.73 13.67 3.07
C GLN A 62 0.18 12.53 2.19
N ARG A 63 0.68 11.31 2.42
CA ARG A 63 0.31 10.11 1.65
C ARG A 63 -1.08 9.55 2.01
N VAL A 64 -1.70 10.06 3.07
CA VAL A 64 -2.99 9.56 3.58
C VAL A 64 -4.11 10.47 3.07
N ASN A 65 -4.77 10.04 2.00
CA ASN A 65 -5.97 10.70 1.49
C ASN A 65 -7.23 10.20 2.23
N PRO A 66 -8.37 10.93 2.18
CA PRO A 66 -9.59 10.52 2.87
C PRO A 66 -10.14 9.15 2.45
N ALA A 67 -10.00 8.78 1.17
CA ALA A 67 -10.48 7.50 0.65
C ALA A 67 -9.69 6.31 1.21
N SER A 68 -8.36 6.37 1.14
CA SER A 68 -7.43 5.41 1.72
C SER A 68 -7.58 5.34 3.23
N LEU A 69 -7.77 6.47 3.92
CA LEU A 69 -8.02 6.46 5.36
C LEU A 69 -9.31 5.69 5.69
N GLY A 70 -10.39 5.91 4.95
CA GLY A 70 -11.64 5.16 5.11
C GLY A 70 -11.41 3.65 5.00
N LEU A 71 -10.71 3.21 3.94
CA LEU A 71 -10.36 1.80 3.73
C LEU A 71 -9.48 1.24 4.87
N ILE A 72 -8.51 2.00 5.35
CA ILE A 72 -7.64 1.60 6.46
C ILE A 72 -8.47 1.43 7.74
N LEU A 73 -9.37 2.36 8.03
CA LEU A 73 -10.24 2.25 9.20
C LEU A 73 -11.17 1.04 9.10
N ASP A 74 -11.71 0.73 7.92
CA ASP A 74 -12.53 -0.46 7.71
C ASP A 74 -11.73 -1.76 7.88
N TYR A 75 -10.48 -1.78 7.39
CA TYR A 75 -9.55 -2.88 7.65
C TYR A 75 -9.28 -3.04 9.15
N CYS A 76 -9.01 -1.96 9.87
CA CYS A 76 -8.76 -1.97 11.32
C CYS A 76 -9.99 -2.43 12.10
N ARG A 77 -11.19 -1.92 11.78
CA ARG A 77 -12.47 -2.37 12.35
C ARG A 77 -12.66 -3.86 12.19
N PHE A 78 -12.27 -4.41 11.04
CA PHE A 78 -12.37 -5.84 10.83
C PHE A 78 -11.32 -6.63 11.63
N HIS A 79 -10.08 -6.18 11.66
CA HIS A 79 -8.97 -6.95 12.23
C HIS A 79 -8.83 -6.82 13.75
N GLN A 80 -9.36 -5.76 14.35
CA GLN A 80 -9.33 -5.56 15.79
C GLN A 80 -10.25 -6.53 16.56
N VAL A 81 -11.32 -7.05 15.93
CA VAL A 81 -12.32 -7.88 16.61
C VAL A 81 -11.69 -9.23 16.99
N PRO A 82 -11.58 -9.56 18.29
CA PRO A 82 -11.06 -10.84 18.74
C PRO A 82 -12.04 -11.97 18.40
N GLY A 83 -11.53 -13.22 18.31
CA GLY A 83 -12.37 -14.41 18.11
C GLY A 83 -12.72 -14.74 16.65
N ARG A 84 -12.28 -13.94 15.68
CA ARG A 84 -12.43 -14.30 14.25
C ARG A 84 -11.48 -15.41 13.84
N SER A 85 -12.00 -16.37 13.08
CA SER A 85 -11.19 -17.47 12.57
C SER A 85 -10.21 -17.00 11.48
N ASN A 86 -9.12 -17.75 11.31
CA ASN A 86 -8.16 -17.50 10.23
C ASN A 86 -8.80 -17.58 8.83
N LYS A 87 -9.85 -18.40 8.67
CA LYS A 87 -10.58 -18.55 7.41
C LYS A 87 -11.38 -17.29 7.09
N GLU A 88 -12.05 -16.70 8.08
CA GLU A 88 -12.80 -15.44 7.90
C GLU A 88 -11.88 -14.27 7.57
N ARG A 89 -10.75 -14.15 8.29
CA ARG A 89 -9.74 -13.11 8.01
C ARG A 89 -9.21 -13.20 6.59
N LYS A 90 -8.80 -14.40 6.17
CA LYS A 90 -8.31 -14.63 4.80
C LYS A 90 -9.37 -14.32 3.75
N SER A 91 -10.62 -14.70 3.97
CA SER A 91 -11.71 -14.40 3.02
C SER A 91 -12.03 -12.91 2.94
N PHE A 92 -11.87 -12.16 4.04
CA PHE A 92 -12.00 -10.71 4.03
C PHE A 92 -10.85 -10.10 3.25
N ASP A 93 -9.61 -10.46 3.57
CA ASP A 93 -8.41 -9.94 2.92
C ASP A 93 -8.44 -10.12 1.41
N GLU A 94 -8.84 -11.32 0.94
CA GLU A 94 -8.98 -11.64 -0.49
C GLU A 94 -10.02 -10.79 -1.21
N LYS A 95 -11.06 -10.31 -0.51
CA LYS A 95 -12.05 -9.38 -1.08
C LYS A 95 -11.57 -7.94 -0.97
N PHE A 96 -10.92 -7.61 0.14
CA PHE A 96 -10.46 -6.27 0.45
C PHE A 96 -9.42 -5.78 -0.55
N ILE A 97 -8.49 -6.63 -0.99
CA ILE A 97 -7.47 -6.27 -2.00
C ILE A 97 -7.97 -6.27 -3.45
N LYS A 98 -9.23 -6.63 -3.71
CA LYS A 98 -9.80 -6.62 -5.07
C LYS A 98 -10.24 -5.21 -5.45
N MET A 99 -9.25 -4.37 -5.72
CA MET A 99 -9.43 -3.02 -6.24
C MET A 99 -8.48 -2.79 -7.43
N ASP A 100 -8.59 -1.64 -8.06
CA ASP A 100 -7.71 -1.23 -9.14
C ASP A 100 -6.26 -1.05 -8.67
N THR A 101 -5.30 -1.22 -9.59
CA THR A 101 -3.86 -1.15 -9.29
C THR A 101 -3.49 0.18 -8.62
N LYS A 102 -4.09 1.28 -9.09
CA LYS A 102 -3.82 2.63 -8.55
C LYS A 102 -4.32 2.74 -7.11
N GLY A 103 -5.57 2.36 -6.85
CA GLY A 103 -6.13 2.31 -5.48
C GLY A 103 -5.29 1.45 -4.54
N LEU A 104 -4.81 0.29 -5.00
CA LEU A 104 -3.97 -0.61 -4.20
C LEU A 104 -2.59 0.00 -3.86
N CYS A 105 -1.97 0.70 -4.81
CA CYS A 105 -0.71 1.43 -4.58
C CYS A 105 -0.88 2.61 -3.60
N GLU A 106 -1.96 3.38 -3.74
CA GLU A 106 -2.31 4.47 -2.82
C GLU A 106 -2.57 3.94 -1.40
N LEU A 107 -3.32 2.84 -1.28
CA LEU A 107 -3.59 2.18 -0.01
C LEU A 107 -2.31 1.67 0.65
N THR A 108 -1.41 1.06 -0.13
CA THR A 108 -0.09 0.60 0.38
C THR A 108 0.71 1.77 0.93
N SER A 109 0.78 2.88 0.18
CA SER A 109 1.52 4.08 0.57
C SER A 109 0.95 4.75 1.82
N ALA A 110 -0.39 4.79 1.94
CA ALA A 110 -1.07 5.32 3.11
C ALA A 110 -0.87 4.42 4.35
N ALA A 111 -0.97 3.09 4.17
CA ALA A 111 -0.74 2.13 5.24
C ALA A 111 0.68 2.20 5.79
N ASP A 112 1.69 2.34 4.92
CA ASP A 112 3.09 2.53 5.31
C ASP A 112 3.28 3.83 6.10
N ALA A 113 2.68 4.93 5.64
CA ALA A 113 2.72 6.22 6.36
C ALA A 113 2.10 6.15 7.76
N LEU A 114 1.06 5.33 7.95
CA LEU A 114 0.44 5.06 9.26
C LEU A 114 1.16 3.95 10.06
N GLN A 115 2.24 3.38 9.53
CA GLN A 115 3.03 2.30 10.10
C GLN A 115 2.24 0.99 10.32
N LEU A 116 1.18 0.76 9.52
CA LEU A 116 0.32 -0.41 9.63
C LEU A 116 0.88 -1.59 8.84
N ARG A 117 1.94 -2.23 9.37
CA ARG A 117 2.68 -3.31 8.69
C ARG A 117 1.80 -4.46 8.15
N PRO A 118 0.80 -4.99 8.89
CA PRO A 118 -0.01 -6.10 8.37
C PRO A 118 -0.74 -5.75 7.06
N LEU A 119 -1.20 -4.51 6.94
CA LEU A 119 -1.85 -4.04 5.72
C LEU A 119 -0.85 -3.82 4.60
N VAL A 120 0.33 -3.25 4.90
CA VAL A 120 1.43 -3.11 3.93
C VAL A 120 1.84 -4.47 3.37
N ASP A 121 1.99 -5.49 4.21
CA ASP A 121 2.36 -6.84 3.79
C ASP A 121 1.27 -7.47 2.90
N LEU A 122 0.00 -7.26 3.26
CA LEU A 122 -1.14 -7.76 2.49
C LEU A 122 -1.18 -7.15 1.10
N THR A 123 -1.11 -5.81 0.99
CA THR A 123 -1.19 -5.12 -0.29
C THR A 123 0.08 -5.32 -1.13
N SER A 124 1.26 -5.36 -0.51
CA SER A 124 2.53 -5.66 -1.20
C SER A 124 2.53 -7.05 -1.80
N ARG A 125 1.98 -8.04 -1.09
CA ARG A 125 1.83 -9.41 -1.63
C ARG A 125 0.87 -9.46 -2.80
N ALA A 126 -0.21 -8.67 -2.76
CA ALA A 126 -1.14 -8.56 -3.88
C ALA A 126 -0.47 -7.96 -5.11
N LEU A 127 0.27 -6.85 -4.94
CA LEU A 127 1.04 -6.21 -6.01
C LEU A 127 2.12 -7.15 -6.58
N ALA A 128 2.84 -7.88 -5.73
CA ALA A 128 3.84 -8.84 -6.18
C ALA A 128 3.24 -9.92 -7.10
N ARG A 129 2.05 -10.43 -6.79
CA ARG A 129 1.33 -11.40 -7.64
C ARG A 129 0.86 -10.81 -8.96
N MET A 130 0.64 -9.50 -9.04
CA MET A 130 0.27 -8.83 -10.29
C MET A 130 1.47 -8.71 -11.23
N ILE A 131 2.68 -8.63 -10.68
CA ILE A 131 3.95 -8.51 -11.42
C ILE A 131 4.51 -9.88 -11.78
N GLU A 132 4.31 -10.89 -10.91
CA GLU A 132 4.85 -12.23 -11.07
C GLU A 132 4.44 -12.85 -12.42
N GLY A 133 5.45 -13.28 -13.19
CA GLY A 133 5.27 -13.94 -14.48
C GLY A 133 4.93 -13.02 -15.67
N ARG A 134 4.88 -11.69 -15.47
CA ARG A 134 4.59 -10.73 -16.54
C ARG A 134 5.84 -10.18 -17.21
N THR A 135 5.72 -9.78 -18.48
CA THR A 135 6.81 -9.10 -19.19
C THR A 135 6.93 -7.64 -18.75
N PRO A 136 8.09 -6.98 -18.94
CA PRO A 136 8.25 -5.55 -18.66
C PRO A 136 7.20 -4.67 -19.35
N GLU A 137 6.80 -5.01 -20.58
CA GLU A 137 5.79 -4.29 -21.35
C GLU A 137 4.39 -4.43 -20.73
N GLU A 138 4.00 -5.64 -20.32
CA GLU A 138 2.73 -5.88 -19.63
C GLU A 138 2.69 -5.17 -18.26
N ILE A 139 3.80 -5.17 -17.52
CA ILE A 139 3.91 -4.45 -16.25
C ILE A 139 3.72 -2.95 -16.48
N ARG A 140 4.37 -2.39 -17.51
CA ARG A 140 4.20 -0.98 -17.88
C ARG A 140 2.75 -0.65 -18.19
N GLU A 141 2.05 -1.51 -18.93
CA GLU A 141 0.63 -1.32 -19.24
C GLU A 141 -0.25 -1.34 -17.98
N ILE A 142 -0.07 -2.32 -17.10
CA ILE A 142 -0.87 -2.50 -15.87
C ILE A 142 -0.70 -1.34 -14.89
N PHE A 143 0.53 -0.83 -14.77
CA PHE A 143 0.87 0.26 -13.86
C PHE A 143 0.84 1.64 -14.54
N HIS A 144 0.44 1.70 -15.82
CA HIS A 144 0.43 2.92 -16.63
C HIS A 144 1.76 3.69 -16.61
N LEU A 145 2.87 2.95 -16.71
CA LEU A 145 4.23 3.49 -16.72
C LEU A 145 4.68 3.75 -18.17
N PRO A 146 5.35 4.89 -18.44
CA PRO A 146 5.93 5.14 -19.76
C PRO A 146 7.12 4.21 -20.05
N ASP A 147 7.41 3.97 -21.34
CA ASP A 147 8.71 3.42 -21.73
C ASP A 147 9.74 4.55 -21.71
N ASP A 148 10.48 4.62 -20.61
CA ASP A 148 11.50 5.62 -20.33
C ASP A 148 12.91 5.15 -20.69
N LEU A 149 13.07 3.92 -21.20
CA LEU A 149 14.37 3.35 -21.54
C LEU A 149 14.67 3.51 -23.03
N THR A 150 15.86 4.03 -23.33
CA THR A 150 16.43 4.01 -24.67
C THR A 150 16.81 2.59 -25.11
N GLU A 151 16.95 2.38 -26.41
CA GLU A 151 17.38 1.07 -26.94
C GLU A 151 18.78 0.67 -26.45
N GLU A 152 19.66 1.64 -26.18
CA GLU A 152 20.96 1.42 -25.54
C GLU A 152 20.83 0.94 -24.10
N GLU A 153 19.98 1.60 -23.29
CA GLU A 153 19.75 1.26 -21.88
C GLU A 153 19.11 -0.12 -21.72
N LYS A 154 18.18 -0.49 -22.63
CA LYS A 154 17.60 -1.85 -22.68
C LYS A 154 18.64 -2.94 -22.91
N LEU A 155 19.82 -2.60 -23.44
CA LEU A 155 20.92 -3.52 -23.73
C LEU A 155 22.04 -3.46 -22.69
N GLU A 156 21.79 -2.85 -21.53
CA GLU A 156 22.73 -2.91 -20.42
C GLU A 156 22.95 -4.36 -19.96
N PRO A 157 24.21 -4.72 -19.65
CA PRO A 157 24.54 -6.08 -19.24
C PRO A 157 23.93 -6.39 -17.87
N LEU A 158 23.23 -7.52 -17.79
CA LEU A 158 22.67 -8.02 -16.55
C LEU A 158 23.78 -8.53 -15.62
N ARG A 159 23.66 -8.22 -14.33
CA ARG A 159 24.61 -8.70 -13.31
C ARG A 159 24.39 -10.20 -13.07
N ASN A 160 25.42 -11.00 -13.33
CA ASN A 160 25.35 -12.46 -13.17
C ASN A 160 25.85 -12.90 -11.79
N ILE A 161 24.97 -12.87 -10.78
CA ILE A 161 25.33 -13.24 -9.39
C ILE A 161 25.48 -14.76 -9.24
N THR A 162 24.68 -15.55 -9.96
CA THR A 162 24.58 -17.02 -9.81
C THR A 162 25.47 -17.80 -10.78
N ALA A 163 26.32 -17.11 -11.54
CA ALA A 163 27.14 -17.69 -12.62
C ALA A 163 26.33 -18.43 -13.72
N ASP A 164 25.05 -18.05 -13.93
CA ASP A 164 24.16 -18.66 -14.92
C ASP A 164 24.74 -18.51 -16.35
N PRO A 165 25.00 -19.61 -17.08
CA PRO A 165 25.46 -19.57 -18.47
C PRO A 165 24.54 -18.77 -19.41
N ARG A 166 23.22 -18.75 -19.17
CA ARG A 166 22.24 -18.01 -19.98
C ARG A 166 22.47 -16.51 -19.89
N ILE A 167 22.76 -15.98 -18.70
CA ILE A 167 23.06 -14.56 -18.50
C ILE A 167 24.36 -14.18 -19.22
N ARG A 168 25.38 -15.07 -19.20
CA ARG A 168 26.62 -14.85 -19.97
C ARG A 168 26.37 -14.77 -21.47
N LEU A 169 25.58 -15.70 -22.01
CA LEU A 169 25.23 -15.70 -23.42
C LEU A 169 24.41 -14.45 -23.80
N LEU A 170 23.44 -14.09 -22.98
CA LEU A 170 22.60 -12.91 -23.20
C LEU A 170 23.43 -11.61 -23.21
N ASN A 171 24.32 -11.42 -22.24
CA ASN A 171 25.21 -10.25 -22.21
C ASN A 171 26.11 -10.16 -23.45
N ARG A 172 26.55 -11.31 -24.01
CA ARG A 172 27.29 -11.36 -25.28
C ARG A 172 26.43 -10.92 -26.46
N LEU A 173 25.16 -11.35 -26.51
CA LEU A 173 24.21 -10.91 -27.53
C LEU A 173 23.92 -9.40 -27.42
N TYR A 174 23.71 -8.89 -26.20
CA TYR A 174 23.48 -7.46 -25.95
C TYR A 174 24.69 -6.61 -26.36
N ALA A 175 25.91 -7.07 -26.08
CA ALA A 175 27.13 -6.40 -26.54
C ALA A 175 27.20 -6.31 -28.08
N LYS A 176 26.84 -7.40 -28.79
CA LYS A 176 26.80 -7.39 -30.26
C LYS A 176 25.74 -6.41 -30.78
N LYS A 177 24.52 -6.46 -30.24
CA LYS A 177 23.41 -5.59 -30.66
C LYS A 177 23.69 -4.10 -30.40
N ARG A 178 24.36 -3.74 -29.29
CA ARG A 178 24.82 -2.36 -29.04
C ARG A 178 25.83 -1.87 -30.08
N LYS A 179 26.72 -2.75 -30.55
CA LYS A 179 27.67 -2.40 -31.61
C LYS A 179 26.95 -2.11 -32.93
N GLU A 180 26.02 -3.00 -33.31
CA GLU A 180 25.19 -2.82 -34.51
C GLU A 180 24.35 -1.54 -34.46
N LEU A 181 23.80 -1.20 -33.28
CA LEU A 181 23.02 0.03 -33.07
C LEU A 181 23.88 1.29 -33.27
N LYS A 182 25.08 1.31 -32.69
CA LYS A 182 26.06 2.40 -32.88
C LYS A 182 26.48 2.55 -34.35
N GLU A 183 26.73 1.45 -35.04
CA GLU A 183 27.08 1.46 -36.46
C GLU A 183 25.94 2.06 -37.31
N ARG A 184 24.68 1.68 -37.05
CA ARG A 184 23.50 2.27 -37.74
C ARG A 184 23.34 3.76 -37.48
N GLN A 185 23.54 4.20 -36.24
CA GLN A 185 23.49 5.62 -35.89
C GLN A 185 24.62 6.41 -36.57
N MET A 186 25.83 5.86 -36.66
CA MET A 186 26.93 6.52 -37.36
C MET A 186 26.66 6.68 -38.86
N VAL A 187 26.09 5.66 -39.51
CA VAL A 187 25.72 5.75 -40.93
C VAL A 187 24.65 6.83 -41.16
N GLN A 188 23.63 6.91 -40.30
CA GLN A 188 22.59 7.94 -40.39
C GLN A 188 23.08 9.38 -40.17
N VAL A 189 24.18 9.56 -39.42
CA VAL A 189 24.77 10.90 -39.17
C VAL A 189 25.68 11.35 -40.32
N MET A 190 26.10 10.43 -41.19
CA MET A 190 26.97 10.70 -42.33
C MET A 190 26.24 10.93 -43.66
N GLU A 191 24.92 10.70 -43.70
CA GLU A 191 24.01 11.06 -44.80
C GLU A 191 23.33 12.41 -44.56
#